data_AF-A0A423XDH6-F1
#
_entry.id   AF-A0A423XDH6-F1
#
_cell.length_a   1.000
_cell.length_b   1.000
_cell.length_c   1.000
_cell.angle_alpha   90.00
_cell.angle_beta   90.00
_cell.angle_gamma   90.00
#
_symmetry.space_group_name_H-M   'P 1'
#
loop_
_entity.id
_entity.type
_entity.pdbx_description
1 polymer ?
#
loop_
_entity_poly.entity_id
_entity_poly.type
_entity_poly.pdbx_seq_one_letter_code
_entity_poly.pdbx_strand_id
1 'polypeptide(L)'
;MLSTQEANKGIPLHHAPSGTGYKLLELPPELLALLESDDPPILRLEPSPTAGLLKTPDNKTWSLRQKNTSNALILLQAAEQGGLDAVATVHDTTELVPEAEAAAAPVVAARGKWHERFGKTR
;
A
#
# COMPACT_ATOMS: atom_id res chain seq x y z
N MET A 1 36.02 -18.98 34.48
CA MET A 1 34.60 -19.22 34.16
C MET A 1 34.34 -18.59 32.79
N LEU A 2 34.01 -19.40 31.78
CA LEU A 2 33.76 -18.92 30.42
C LEU A 2 32.32 -18.40 30.36
N SER A 3 32.16 -17.12 30.02
CA SER A 3 30.86 -16.43 29.96
C SER A 3 30.04 -16.98 28.79
N THR A 4 28.87 -17.56 29.07
CA THR A 4 27.90 -18.10 28.10
C THR A 4 27.12 -16.97 27.41
N GLN A 5 27.81 -16.05 26.73
CA GLN A 5 27.16 -15.00 25.91
C GLN A 5 27.07 -15.35 24.41
N GLU A 6 27.34 -16.60 24.03
CA GLU A 6 27.17 -17.06 22.64
C GLU A 6 25.90 -17.89 22.47
N ALA A 7 24.71 -17.29 22.55
CA ALA A 7 23.48 -18.01 22.18
C ALA A 7 22.28 -17.13 21.75
N ASN A 8 22.48 -15.85 21.45
CA ASN A 8 21.42 -15.05 20.82
C ASN A 8 21.99 -14.21 19.68
N LYS A 9 22.42 -14.90 18.62
CA LYS A 9 22.88 -14.29 17.37
C LYS A 9 21.65 -13.86 16.55
N GLY A 10 20.86 -12.96 17.11
CA GLY A 10 19.70 -12.37 16.42
C GLY A 10 20.13 -11.63 15.17
N ILE A 11 19.20 -11.43 14.23
CA ILE A 11 19.44 -10.62 13.05
C ILE A 11 19.41 -9.15 13.50
N PRO A 12 20.50 -8.37 13.32
CA PRO A 12 20.49 -6.96 13.69
C PRO A 12 19.50 -6.19 12.82
N LEU A 13 18.71 -5.31 13.45
CA LEU A 13 17.73 -4.46 12.80
C LEU A 13 18.14 -3.00 12.98
N HIS A 14 18.34 -2.29 11.87
CA HIS A 14 18.69 -0.88 11.84
C HIS A 14 17.48 -0.07 11.39
N HIS A 15 17.31 1.13 11.96
CA HIS A 15 16.30 2.07 11.50
C HIS A 15 16.94 3.03 10.50
N ALA A 16 16.70 2.79 9.20
CA ALA A 16 17.32 3.52 8.10
C ALA A 16 16.26 3.91 7.05
N PRO A 17 15.30 4.78 7.41
CA PRO A 17 14.23 5.17 6.51
C PRO A 17 14.82 5.86 5.27
N SER A 18 14.44 5.38 4.09
CA SER A 18 14.85 6.02 2.86
C SER A 18 14.08 7.33 2.65
N GLY A 19 14.62 8.28 1.88
CA GLY A 19 13.87 9.43 1.40
C GLY A 19 12.80 9.08 0.34
N THR A 20 12.73 7.82 -0.08
CA THR A 20 11.77 7.31 -1.08
C THR A 20 10.42 7.04 -0.43
N GLY A 21 9.35 7.61 -1.01
CA GLY A 21 7.98 7.39 -0.56
C GLY A 21 7.44 6.02 -0.98
N TYR A 22 7.79 4.96 -0.25
CA TYR A 22 7.28 3.61 -0.52
C TYR A 22 5.77 3.50 -0.25
N LYS A 23 5.10 2.77 -1.14
CA LYS A 23 3.68 2.39 -1.03
C LYS A 23 3.53 0.91 -1.35
N LEU A 24 2.61 0.24 -0.66
CA LEU A 24 2.24 -1.14 -0.92
C LEU A 24 1.02 -1.17 -1.82
N LEU A 25 1.11 -1.90 -2.93
CA LEU A 25 0.02 -2.09 -3.88
C LEU A 25 -0.42 -3.55 -3.84
N GLU A 26 -1.70 -3.80 -3.60
CA GLU A 26 -2.29 -5.14 -3.63
C GLU A 26 -2.59 -5.50 -5.09
N LEU A 27 -1.92 -6.53 -5.61
CA LEU A 27 -2.02 -6.96 -6.99
C LEU A 27 -3.07 -8.07 -7.17
N PRO A 28 -4.09 -7.87 -8.03
CA PRO A 28 -4.96 -8.94 -8.49
C PRO A 28 -4.17 -10.08 -9.16
N PRO A 29 -4.62 -11.34 -9.06
CA PRO A 29 -3.90 -12.49 -9.61
C PRO A 29 -3.58 -12.37 -11.10
N GLU A 30 -4.49 -11.79 -11.89
CA GLU A 30 -4.28 -11.57 -13.32
C GLU A 30 -3.19 -10.53 -13.62
N LEU A 31 -3.02 -9.53 -12.76
CA LEU A 31 -1.97 -8.52 -12.88
C LEU A 31 -0.63 -9.06 -12.41
N LEU A 32 -0.64 -9.88 -11.35
CA LEU A 32 0.57 -10.58 -10.90
C LEU A 32 1.10 -11.49 -12.01
N ALA A 33 0.23 -12.35 -12.59
CA ALA A 33 0.60 -13.24 -13.69
C ALA A 33 1.12 -12.48 -14.92
N LEU A 34 0.59 -11.29 -15.19
CA LEU A 34 1.05 -10.43 -16.27
C LEU A 34 2.45 -9.86 -16.00
N LEU A 35 2.71 -9.42 -14.77
CA LEU A 35 4.02 -8.88 -14.35
C LEU A 35 5.10 -9.95 -14.22
N GLU A 36 4.71 -11.19 -13.93
CA GLU A 36 5.62 -12.34 -13.85
C GLU A 36 5.79 -13.08 -15.20
N SER A 37 5.12 -12.63 -16.26
CA SER A 37 5.24 -13.23 -17.60
C SER A 37 6.61 -12.97 -18.24
N ASP A 38 6.98 -13.77 -19.24
CA ASP A 38 8.28 -13.66 -19.94
C ASP A 38 8.46 -12.32 -20.67
N ASP A 39 7.36 -11.67 -21.06
CA ASP A 39 7.33 -10.34 -21.68
C ASP A 39 6.41 -9.41 -20.87
N PRO A 40 6.86 -8.93 -19.70
CA PRO A 40 6.02 -8.15 -18.81
C PRO A 40 5.75 -6.77 -19.42
N PRO A 41 4.48 -6.38 -19.60
CA PRO A 41 4.15 -5.12 -20.21
C PRO A 41 4.40 -3.93 -19.28
N ILE A 42 4.55 -2.75 -19.87
CA ILE A 42 4.60 -1.49 -19.14
C ILE A 42 3.19 -1.11 -18.66
N LEU A 43 3.01 -1.07 -17.35
CA LEU A 43 1.81 -0.54 -16.71
C LEU A 43 1.90 1.00 -16.61
N ARG A 44 0.78 1.69 -16.83
CA ARG A 44 0.72 3.16 -16.78
C ARG A 44 -0.14 3.63 -15.63
N LEU A 45 0.35 4.58 -14.86
CA LEU A 45 -0.42 5.31 -13.87
C LEU A 45 -0.92 6.62 -14.48
N GLU A 46 -2.22 6.85 -14.45
CA GLU A 46 -2.86 8.05 -14.98
C GLU A 46 -3.76 8.68 -13.92
N PRO A 47 -3.76 10.02 -13.77
CA PRO A 47 -4.66 10.69 -12.86
C PRO A 47 -6.09 10.72 -13.44
N SER A 48 -7.08 10.66 -12.56
CA SER A 48 -8.47 11.03 -12.84
C SER A 48 -8.95 12.09 -11.84
N PRO A 49 -10.11 12.72 -12.05
CA PRO A 49 -10.64 13.71 -11.11
C PRO A 49 -10.86 13.20 -9.69
N THR A 50 -11.02 11.88 -9.51
CA THR A 50 -11.44 11.26 -8.23
C THR A 50 -10.44 10.25 -7.67
N ALA A 51 -9.52 9.73 -8.49
CA ALA A 51 -8.54 8.71 -8.08
C ALA A 51 -7.33 8.63 -9.05
N GLY A 52 -6.28 7.94 -8.65
CA GLY A 52 -5.29 7.43 -9.60
C GLY A 52 -5.80 6.18 -10.30
N LEU A 53 -5.45 5.98 -11.56
CA LEU A 53 -5.82 4.80 -12.36
C LEU A 53 -4.57 4.04 -12.79
N LEU A 54 -4.60 2.72 -12.69
CA LEU A 54 -3.63 1.82 -13.30
C LEU A 54 -4.22 1.28 -14.60
N LYS A 55 -3.49 1.40 -15.70
CA LYS A 55 -3.87 0.89 -17.02
C LYS A 55 -2.87 -0.14 -17.52
N THR A 56 -3.39 -1.23 -18.03
CA THR A 56 -2.64 -2.24 -18.78
C THR A 56 -2.79 -2.04 -20.29
N PRO A 57 -1.91 -2.64 -21.11
CA PRO A 57 -2.01 -2.57 -22.56
C PRO A 57 -3.26 -3.24 -23.15
N ASP A 58 -3.87 -4.19 -22.43
CA ASP A 58 -5.11 -4.86 -22.82
C ASP A 58 -6.38 -4.03 -22.52
N ASN A 59 -6.21 -2.71 -22.29
CA ASN A 59 -7.24 -1.73 -21.96
C ASN A 59 -8.03 -2.01 -20.67
N LYS A 60 -7.54 -2.89 -19.78
CA LYS A 60 -8.10 -2.98 -18.43
C LYS A 60 -7.62 -1.80 -17.59
N THR A 61 -8.53 -1.30 -16.77
CA THR A 61 -8.31 -0.13 -15.92
C THR A 61 -8.74 -0.45 -14.49
N TRP A 62 -7.85 -0.17 -13.54
CA TRP A 62 -8.12 -0.30 -12.11
C TRP A 62 -7.98 1.05 -11.43
N SER A 63 -8.94 1.38 -10.58
CA SER A 63 -8.93 2.52 -9.68
C SER A 63 -8.09 2.20 -8.45
N LEU A 64 -7.14 3.08 -8.11
CA LEU A 64 -6.34 2.96 -6.89
C LEU A 64 -7.16 3.44 -5.69
N ARG A 65 -7.33 2.59 -4.69
CA ARG A 65 -8.03 2.91 -3.45
C ARG A 65 -7.10 2.76 -2.26
N GLN A 66 -6.97 3.81 -1.47
CA GLN A 66 -6.18 3.76 -0.24
C GLN A 66 -6.99 3.13 0.89
N LYS A 67 -6.40 2.15 1.56
CA LYS A 67 -6.96 1.44 2.69
C LYS A 67 -6.02 1.60 3.89
N ASN A 68 -6.45 2.38 4.86
CA ASN A 68 -5.69 2.54 6.09
C ASN A 68 -5.74 1.25 6.92
N THR A 69 -4.67 0.99 7.65
CA THR A 69 -4.57 -0.14 8.57
C THR A 69 -4.25 0.37 9.98
N SER A 70 -4.78 -0.31 11.00
CA SER A 70 -4.45 0.03 12.40
C SER A 70 -3.09 -0.51 12.84
N ASN A 71 -2.40 -1.27 11.98
CA ASN A 71 -1.09 -1.83 12.23
C ASN A 71 -0.01 -1.00 11.51
N ALA A 72 1.19 -0.96 12.09
CA ALA A 72 2.36 -0.46 11.40
C ALA A 72 2.99 -1.58 10.56
N LEU A 73 3.13 -1.36 9.26
CA LEU A 73 3.83 -2.26 8.34
C LEU A 73 5.25 -1.74 8.13
N ILE A 74 6.25 -2.50 8.61
CA ILE A 74 7.65 -2.11 8.49
C ILE A 74 8.23 -2.79 7.25
N LEU A 75 8.72 -2.01 6.29
CA LEU A 75 9.42 -2.50 5.12
C LEU A 75 10.89 -2.70 5.47
N LEU A 76 11.37 -3.93 5.27
CA LEU A 76 12.74 -4.32 5.58
C LEU A 76 13.50 -4.60 4.29
N GLN A 77 14.74 -4.15 4.24
CA GLN A 77 15.70 -4.48 3.19
C GLN A 77 16.93 -5.16 3.80
N ALA A 78 17.57 -6.07 3.07
CA ALA A 78 18.82 -6.67 3.52
C ALA A 78 19.94 -5.60 3.58
N ALA A 79 20.58 -5.48 4.74
CA ALA A 79 21.70 -4.56 4.94
C ALA A 79 23.00 -5.14 4.33
N GLU A 80 23.86 -4.29 3.77
CA GLU A 80 25.11 -4.72 3.11
C GLU A 80 26.07 -5.44 4.07
N GLN A 81 26.13 -5.03 5.34
CA GLN A 81 27.02 -5.61 6.34
C GLN A 81 26.40 -6.80 7.10
N GLY A 82 25.26 -7.31 6.61
CA GLY A 82 24.46 -8.33 7.28
C GLY A 82 23.52 -7.72 8.32
N GLY A 83 22.25 -8.11 8.24
CA GLY A 83 21.18 -7.50 9.03
C GLY A 83 19.99 -7.07 8.17
N LEU A 84 19.09 -6.31 8.78
CA LEU A 84 17.91 -5.75 8.12
C LEU A 84 17.85 -4.24 8.39
N ASP A 85 17.55 -3.49 7.35
CA ASP A 85 17.28 -2.05 7.41
C ASP A 85 15.77 -1.82 7.33
N ALA A 86 15.20 -1.15 8.33
CA ALA A 86 13.83 -0.65 8.27
C ALA A 86 13.78 0.61 7.41
N VAL A 87 13.46 0.43 6.13
CA VAL A 87 13.50 1.46 5.09
C VAL A 87 12.23 2.30 5.00
N ALA A 88 11.11 1.80 5.53
CA ALA A 88 9.87 2.55 5.67
C ALA A 88 8.95 1.93 6.72
N THR A 89 8.06 2.78 7.26
CA THR A 89 6.91 2.34 8.08
C THR A 89 5.64 2.87 7.42
N VAL A 90 4.79 1.97 6.96
CA VAL A 90 3.57 2.27 6.20
C VAL A 90 2.35 1.95 7.06
N HIS A 91 1.32 2.79 6.98
CA HIS A 91 0.07 2.66 7.73
C HIS A 91 -1.15 2.50 6.82
N ASP A 92 -0.91 2.32 5.53
CA ASP A 92 -1.92 2.17 4.49
C ASP A 92 -1.43 1.22 3.39
N THR A 93 -2.37 0.54 2.76
CA THR A 93 -2.14 -0.19 1.51
C THR A 93 -2.99 0.45 0.41
N THR A 94 -2.58 0.25 -0.84
CA THR A 94 -3.36 0.63 -2.01
C THR A 94 -3.95 -0.63 -2.62
N GLU A 95 -5.27 -0.73 -2.68
CA GLU A 95 -5.98 -1.80 -3.38
C GLU A 95 -6.36 -1.36 -4.79
N LEU A 96 -6.44 -2.32 -5.72
CA LEU A 96 -6.82 -2.11 -7.11
C LEU A 96 -8.25 -2.60 -7.33
N VAL A 97 -9.16 -1.68 -7.65
CA VAL A 97 -10.57 -1.98 -7.91
C VAL A 97 -10.85 -1.79 -9.40
N PRO A 98 -11.41 -2.77 -10.13
CA PRO A 98 -11.78 -2.57 -11.53
C PRO A 98 -12.63 -1.31 -11.74
N GLU A 99 -12.32 -0.49 -12.74
CA GLU A 99 -12.98 0.82 -12.91
C GLU A 99 -14.51 0.71 -13.08
N ALA A 100 -15.00 -0.35 -13.72
CA ALA A 100 -16.43 -0.62 -13.84
C ALA A 100 -17.11 -0.81 -12.47
N GLU A 101 -16.42 -1.39 -11.50
CA GLU A 101 -16.87 -1.55 -10.13
C GLU A 101 -16.68 -0.26 -9.32
N ALA A 102 -15.60 0.48 -9.57
CA ALA A 102 -15.34 1.76 -8.94
C ALA A 102 -16.39 2.84 -9.31
N ALA A 103 -16.89 2.82 -10.55
CA ALA A 103 -17.97 3.69 -11.01
C ALA A 103 -19.35 3.31 -10.42
N ALA A 104 -19.53 2.05 -10.01
CA ALA A 104 -20.75 1.56 -9.35
C ALA A 104 -20.75 1.79 -7.83
N ALA A 105 -19.61 2.16 -7.24
CA ALA A 105 -19.53 2.51 -5.83
C ALA A 105 -20.44 3.71 -5.53
N PRO A 106 -21.28 3.67 -4.48
CA PRO A 106 -22.22 4.73 -4.21
C PRO A 106 -21.45 6.02 -3.93
N VAL A 107 -21.66 7.04 -4.77
CA VAL A 107 -21.38 8.43 -4.41
C VAL A 107 -22.06 8.63 -3.07
N VAL A 108 -21.29 8.81 -2.00
CA VAL A 108 -21.84 9.02 -0.66
C VAL A 108 -22.64 10.31 -0.75
N ALA A 109 -23.94 10.19 -1.02
CA ALA A 109 -24.87 11.29 -1.00
C ALA A 109 -24.67 11.94 0.36
N ALA A 110 -24.23 13.20 0.36
CA ALA A 110 -23.79 13.93 1.53
C ALA A 110 -24.80 13.71 2.66
N ARG A 111 -24.51 12.75 3.55
CA ARG A 111 -25.39 12.43 4.68
C ARG A 111 -25.35 13.68 5.52
N GLY A 112 -26.52 14.34 5.58
CA GLY A 112 -26.74 15.68 6.11
C GLY A 112 -25.87 15.99 7.32
N LYS A 113 -25.29 17.20 7.27
CA LYS A 113 -24.36 17.80 8.21
C LYS A 113 -24.59 17.29 9.63
N TRP A 114 -23.64 16.50 10.12
CA TRP A 114 -23.60 15.96 11.48
C TRP A 114 -24.00 17.00 12.56
N HIS A 115 -23.61 18.26 12.36
CA HIS A 115 -23.95 19.38 13.24
C HIS A 115 -25.45 19.69 13.37
N GLU A 116 -26.27 19.36 12.35
CA GLU A 116 -27.72 19.55 12.40
C GLU A 116 -28.44 18.47 13.24
N ARG A 117 -27.84 17.27 13.37
CA ARG A 117 -28.46 16.14 14.09
C ARG A 117 -28.24 16.17 15.60
N PHE A 118 -27.20 16.85 16.08
CA PHE A 118 -26.82 16.83 17.49
C PHE A 118 -26.63 18.22 18.14
N GLY A 119 -26.71 19.31 17.38
CA GLY A 119 -26.54 20.68 17.90
C GLY A 119 -27.79 21.30 18.55
N LYS A 120 -28.93 20.60 18.59
CA LYS A 120 -30.23 21.18 18.97
C LYS A 120 -30.63 20.95 20.43
N THR A 121 -29.66 20.78 21.33
CA THR A 121 -29.93 20.69 22.77
C THR A 121 -28.92 21.51 23.55
N ARG A 122 -29.12 22.82 23.55
CA ARG A 122 -28.70 23.69 24.65
C ARG A 122 -29.60 24.92 24.72
#